data_AF-A0A6A6HS14-F1
#
_entry.id   AF-A0A6A6HS14-F1
#
_cell.length_a   1.000
_cell.length_b   1.000
_cell.length_c   1.000
_cell.angle_alpha   90.00
_cell.angle_beta   90.00
_cell.angle_gamma   90.00
#
_symmetry.space_group_name_H-M   'P 1'
#
loop_
_entity.id
_entity.type
_entity.pdbx_description
1 polymer ?
#
loop_
_entity_poly.entity_id
_entity_poly.type
_entity_poly.pdbx_seq_one_letter_code
_entity_poly.pdbx_strand_id
1 'polypeptide(L)'
;MSATIQTPLLSPPAVSPSAPTPRRRRPAARQSRTRDEDVIGHVLMNKKKFKCADSSCNDLTFGRLADLRRHHEQQHARNRVQYFCSYAGCPRSHAETGGKGRSFGTRKDKRDEHERNVHERNNSDQGYSLAESF
;
A
#
# COMPACT_ATOMS: atom_id res chain seq x y z
N MET A 1 30.30 -34.63 -23.82
CA MET A 1 29.66 -34.41 -25.12
C MET A 1 28.79 -33.19 -24.98
N SER A 2 29.14 -32.15 -25.73
CA SER A 2 28.59 -30.80 -25.69
C SER A 2 27.19 -30.72 -26.28
N ALA A 3 26.35 -29.80 -25.80
CA ALA A 3 25.35 -29.12 -26.61
C ALA A 3 24.91 -27.82 -25.93
N THR A 4 25.60 -26.74 -26.28
CA THR A 4 25.17 -25.35 -26.06
C THR A 4 24.09 -25.05 -27.10
N ILE A 5 22.87 -24.65 -26.67
CA ILE A 5 21.87 -24.10 -27.58
C ILE A 5 21.61 -22.64 -27.18
N GLN A 6 21.89 -21.80 -28.16
CA GLN A 6 21.95 -20.35 -28.14
C GLN A 6 20.63 -19.85 -28.72
N THR A 7 19.79 -19.20 -27.92
CA THR A 7 18.52 -18.62 -28.41
C THR A 7 18.74 -17.14 -28.75
N PRO A 8 18.43 -16.68 -29.97
CA PRO A 8 18.66 -15.30 -30.39
C PRO A 8 17.65 -14.30 -29.80
N LEU A 9 18.18 -13.13 -29.53
CA LEU A 9 17.56 -11.94 -28.94
C LEU A 9 16.64 -11.25 -29.96
N LEU A 10 15.32 -11.25 -29.74
CA LEU A 10 14.40 -10.41 -30.53
C LEU A 10 14.43 -8.97 -30.01
N SER A 11 14.82 -8.04 -30.88
CA SER A 11 14.83 -6.60 -30.64
C SER A 11 13.40 -6.03 -30.59
N PRO A 12 13.14 -5.03 -29.73
CA PRO A 12 11.85 -4.33 -29.71
C PRO A 12 11.71 -3.36 -30.89
N PRO A 13 10.50 -3.12 -31.42
CA PRO A 13 10.26 -2.10 -32.43
C PRO A 13 10.43 -0.69 -31.86
N ALA A 14 11.14 0.15 -32.62
CA ALA A 14 11.38 1.55 -32.33
C ALA A 14 10.07 2.36 -32.34
N VAL A 15 9.68 2.86 -31.17
CA VAL A 15 8.68 3.92 -31.05
C VAL A 15 9.35 5.28 -31.25
N SER A 16 8.99 5.94 -32.35
CA SER A 16 9.41 7.30 -32.67
C SER A 16 8.97 8.30 -31.59
N PRO A 17 9.88 9.11 -31.02
CA PRO A 17 9.48 10.21 -30.15
C PRO A 17 9.04 11.41 -31.00
N SER A 18 7.74 11.67 -31.04
CA SER A 18 7.18 12.93 -31.55
C SER A 18 7.75 14.11 -30.76
N ALA A 19 8.30 15.08 -31.49
CA ALA A 19 8.94 16.26 -30.93
C ALA A 19 7.99 17.07 -30.02
N PRO A 20 8.47 17.58 -28.86
CA PRO A 20 7.67 18.43 -27.99
C PRO A 20 7.55 19.85 -28.56
N THR A 21 6.32 20.30 -28.77
CA THR A 21 6.01 21.71 -29.04
C THR A 21 6.51 22.61 -27.89
N PRO A 22 7.10 23.80 -28.15
CA PRO A 22 7.48 24.73 -27.12
C PRO A 22 6.23 25.37 -26.49
N ARG A 23 5.72 24.74 -25.42
CA ARG A 23 4.70 25.33 -24.56
C ARG A 23 5.29 26.58 -23.91
N ARG A 24 4.78 27.74 -24.33
CA ARG A 24 4.98 29.06 -23.74
C ARG A 24 4.83 28.93 -22.21
N ARG A 25 5.94 28.98 -21.48
CA ARG A 25 5.97 28.88 -20.03
C ARG A 25 5.27 30.11 -19.46
N ARG A 26 3.96 29.98 -19.17
CA ARG A 26 3.33 30.86 -18.17
C ARG A 26 4.17 30.72 -16.90
N PRO A 27 4.64 31.82 -16.28
CA PRO A 27 5.22 31.73 -14.96
C PRO A 27 4.12 31.16 -14.07
N ALA A 28 4.27 29.88 -13.70
CA ALA A 28 3.45 29.27 -12.69
C ALA A 28 3.65 30.14 -11.47
N ALA A 29 2.60 30.89 -11.10
CA ALA A 29 2.53 31.57 -9.83
C ALA A 29 3.07 30.58 -8.80
N ARG A 30 4.22 30.92 -8.23
CA ARG A 30 4.94 30.12 -7.25
C ARG A 30 4.01 30.06 -6.05
N GLN A 31 3.08 29.11 -6.09
CA GLN A 31 2.23 28.80 -4.97
C GLN A 31 3.20 28.29 -3.93
N SER A 32 3.63 29.19 -3.06
CA SER A 32 4.17 28.88 -1.75
C SER A 32 3.06 28.21 -0.95
N ARG A 33 2.65 27.03 -1.40
CA ARG A 33 2.10 26.01 -0.54
C ARG A 33 3.31 25.52 0.25
N THR A 34 3.66 26.23 1.30
CA THR A 34 4.09 25.53 2.51
C THR A 34 2.88 24.70 2.90
N ARG A 35 2.68 23.56 2.22
CA ARG A 35 1.95 22.46 2.83
C ARG A 35 2.70 22.30 4.13
N ASP A 36 2.03 22.56 5.24
CA ASP A 36 2.54 22.30 6.57
C ASP A 36 3.34 21.00 6.46
N GLU A 37 4.66 21.09 6.63
CA GLU A 37 5.49 19.90 6.61
C GLU A 37 5.07 19.12 7.84
N ASP A 38 4.07 18.25 7.67
CA ASP A 38 3.43 17.51 8.74
C ASP A 38 4.53 16.76 9.49
N VAL A 39 4.83 17.23 10.70
CA VAL A 39 5.90 16.67 11.52
C VAL A 39 5.44 15.30 12.00
N ILE A 40 5.90 14.26 11.31
CA ILE A 40 5.62 12.86 11.64
C ILE A 40 6.23 12.48 13.00
N GLY A 41 7.36 13.11 13.37
CA GLY A 41 8.04 12.85 14.63
C GLY A 41 9.41 13.51 14.80
N HIS A 42 10.02 13.29 15.95
CA HIS A 42 11.28 13.91 16.37
C HIS A 42 12.43 12.90 16.42
N VAL A 43 13.64 13.36 16.08
CA VAL A 43 14.88 12.58 16.18
C VAL A 43 15.56 12.88 17.52
N LEU A 44 15.77 11.86 18.34
CA LEU A 44 16.45 12.00 19.63
C LEU A 44 17.96 11.91 19.46
N MET A 45 18.67 12.99 19.81
CA MET A 45 20.14 13.10 19.74
C MET A 45 20.86 11.97 20.49
N ASN A 46 20.33 11.56 21.65
CA ASN A 46 21.06 10.68 22.57
C ASN A 46 21.15 9.20 22.13
N LYS A 47 20.29 8.72 21.22
CA LYS A 47 20.16 7.27 20.95
C LYS A 47 19.88 6.89 19.48
N LYS A 48 19.98 7.81 18.51
CA LYS A 48 19.52 7.59 17.11
C LYS A 48 18.10 6.99 17.06
N LYS A 49 17.26 7.35 18.03
CA LYS A 49 15.88 6.88 18.15
C LYS A 49 14.93 7.94 17.62
N PHE A 50 13.78 7.50 17.15
CA PHE A 50 12.73 8.34 16.63
C PHE A 50 11.52 8.31 17.57
N LYS A 51 10.88 9.46 17.78
CA LYS A 51 9.66 9.61 18.58
C LYS A 51 8.53 10.14 17.72
N CYS A 52 7.30 9.72 17.98
CA CYS A 52 6.12 10.35 17.36
C CYS A 52 5.92 11.77 17.91
N ALA A 53 5.39 12.68 17.07
CA ALA A 53 5.07 14.05 17.47
C ALA A 53 3.76 14.14 18.28
N ASP A 54 2.86 13.17 18.11
CA ASP A 54 1.56 13.15 18.77
C ASP A 54 1.67 12.84 20.27
N SER A 55 0.90 13.58 21.06
CA SER A 55 0.89 13.48 22.53
C SER A 55 0.40 12.11 23.03
N SER A 56 -0.48 11.44 22.27
CA SER A 56 -0.97 10.10 22.57
C SER A 56 0.09 9.00 22.41
N CYS A 57 1.19 9.29 21.72
CA CYS A 57 2.22 8.31 21.36
C CYS A 57 3.60 8.66 21.94
N ASN A 58 3.62 9.52 22.96
CA ASN A 58 4.84 10.05 23.57
C ASN A 58 5.80 8.99 24.14
N ASP A 59 5.25 7.85 24.58
CA ASP A 59 6.03 6.75 25.17
C ASP A 59 6.63 5.81 24.11
N LEU A 60 6.17 5.90 22.86
CA LEU A 60 6.65 5.06 21.77
C LEU A 60 7.96 5.63 21.19
N THR A 61 8.99 4.78 21.19
CA THR A 61 10.27 5.09 20.55
C THR A 61 10.62 4.03 19.53
N PHE A 62 11.06 4.46 18.35
CA PHE A 62 11.40 3.60 17.24
C PHE A 62 12.90 3.62 17.00
N GLY A 63 13.48 2.46 16.68
CA GLY A 63 14.89 2.36 16.30
C GLY A 63 15.15 2.76 14.84
N ARG A 64 14.11 2.82 14.00
CA ARG A 64 14.21 3.14 12.57
C ARG A 64 13.14 4.14 12.16
N LEU A 65 13.47 5.02 11.23
CA LEU A 65 12.53 6.00 10.66
C LEU A 65 11.38 5.32 9.92
N ALA A 66 11.62 4.15 9.30
CA ALA A 66 10.58 3.37 8.63
C ALA A 66 9.47 2.93 9.59
N ASP A 67 9.82 2.52 10.81
CA ASP A 67 8.85 2.11 11.82
C ASP A 67 8.02 3.29 12.31
N LEU A 68 8.65 4.47 12.48
CA LEU A 68 7.95 5.72 12.81
C LEU A 68 6.94 6.11 11.72
N ARG A 69 7.35 6.10 10.44
CA ARG A 69 6.44 6.42 9.33
C ARG A 69 5.25 5.48 9.31
N ARG A 70 5.51 4.18 9.45
CA ARG A 70 4.47 3.15 9.51
C ARG A 70 3.52 3.39 10.67
N HIS A 71 4.06 3.71 11.85
CA HIS A 71 3.26 4.06 13.02
C HIS A 71 2.35 5.26 12.72
N HIS A 72 2.89 6.33 12.16
CA HIS A 72 2.11 7.53 11.84
C HIS A 72 1.02 7.27 10.80
N GLU A 73 1.31 6.53 9.73
CA GLU A 73 0.30 6.11 8.75
C GLU A 73 -0.80 5.23 9.37
N GLN A 74 -0.47 4.41 10.37
CA GLN A 74 -1.43 3.52 11.01
C GLN A 74 -2.23 4.19 12.13
N GLN A 75 -1.63 5.12 12.87
CA GLN A 75 -2.19 5.70 14.10
C GLN A 75 -2.59 7.17 13.97
N HIS A 76 -2.11 7.88 12.96
CA HIS A 76 -2.37 9.32 12.77
C HIS A 76 -2.91 9.68 11.38
N ALA A 77 -2.98 8.73 10.44
CA ALA A 77 -3.67 8.97 9.18
C ALA A 77 -5.15 9.31 9.43
N ARG A 78 -5.58 10.48 8.95
CA ARG A 78 -6.94 11.02 9.09
C ARG A 78 -7.98 10.22 8.28
N ASN A 79 -7.58 9.64 7.14
CA ASN A 79 -8.46 8.87 6.26
C ASN A 79 -7.97 7.42 6.11
N ARG A 80 -8.28 6.57 7.09
CA ARG A 80 -7.89 5.16 7.07
C ARG A 80 -8.85 4.35 6.21
N VAL A 81 -8.41 3.97 5.02
CA VAL A 81 -9.08 2.89 4.28
C VAL A 81 -8.92 1.62 5.10
N GLN A 82 -10.02 1.03 5.52
CA GLN A 82 -10.03 -0.24 6.23
C GLN A 82 -10.11 -1.37 5.20
N TYR A 83 -9.19 -2.32 5.31
CA TYR A 83 -9.21 -3.52 4.50
C TYR A 83 -10.02 -4.61 5.21
N PHE A 84 -10.99 -5.19 4.50
CA PHE A 84 -11.80 -6.31 4.94
C PHE A 84 -11.51 -7.52 4.07
N CYS A 85 -11.79 -8.73 4.58
CA CYS A 85 -11.75 -9.93 3.76
C CYS A 85 -12.86 -9.87 2.70
N SER A 86 -12.52 -10.27 1.47
CA SER A 86 -13.45 -10.26 0.34
C SER A 86 -14.44 -11.44 0.34
N TYR A 87 -14.17 -12.49 1.13
CA TYR A 87 -14.99 -13.69 1.18
C TYR A 87 -16.26 -13.50 2.03
N ALA A 88 -17.41 -13.73 1.41
CA ALA A 88 -18.70 -13.72 2.11
C ALA A 88 -18.73 -14.79 3.21
N GLY A 89 -19.29 -14.45 4.38
CA GLY A 89 -19.32 -15.35 5.54
C GLY A 89 -18.00 -15.47 6.31
N CYS A 90 -16.91 -14.84 5.84
CA CYS A 90 -15.71 -14.73 6.65
C CYS A 90 -15.97 -13.81 7.86
N PRO A 91 -15.56 -14.18 9.10
CA PRO A 91 -15.72 -13.32 10.27
C PRO A 91 -14.96 -11.99 10.16
N ARG A 92 -14.06 -11.84 9.18
CA ARG A 92 -13.33 -10.60 8.86
C ARG A 92 -13.84 -9.88 7.61
N SER A 93 -14.98 -10.29 7.07
CA SER A 93 -15.67 -9.62 5.97
C SER A 93 -16.47 -8.40 6.44
N HIS A 94 -16.91 -7.59 5.49
CA HIS A 94 -17.68 -6.35 5.70
C HIS A 94 -19.15 -6.58 6.15
N ALA A 95 -19.57 -7.82 6.43
CA ALA A 95 -20.98 -8.15 6.69
C ALA A 95 -21.58 -7.38 7.89
N GLU A 96 -22.87 -7.02 7.77
CA GLU A 96 -23.63 -6.11 8.65
C GLU A 96 -23.73 -6.58 10.12
N THR A 97 -23.54 -7.88 10.38
CA THR A 97 -23.48 -8.45 11.74
C THR A 97 -22.10 -8.26 12.41
N GLY A 98 -21.24 -7.39 11.86
CA GLY A 98 -19.83 -7.27 12.21
C GLY A 98 -19.50 -6.21 13.25
N GLY A 99 -19.29 -6.62 14.51
CA GLY A 99 -18.78 -5.76 15.58
C GLY A 99 -17.36 -5.22 15.36
N LYS A 100 -16.98 -4.21 16.17
CA LYS A 100 -15.65 -3.57 16.23
C LYS A 100 -14.53 -4.62 16.25
N GLY A 101 -13.56 -4.52 15.32
CA GLY A 101 -12.33 -5.34 15.31
C GLY A 101 -12.21 -6.38 14.19
N ARG A 102 -13.10 -6.39 13.20
CA ARG A 102 -13.08 -7.37 12.09
C ARG A 102 -12.21 -6.98 10.88
N SER A 103 -11.74 -5.74 10.79
CA SER A 103 -10.90 -5.26 9.68
C SER A 103 -9.40 -5.47 9.94
N PHE A 104 -8.61 -5.55 8.87
CA PHE A 104 -7.15 -5.60 8.91
C PHE A 104 -6.50 -4.22 9.12
N GLY A 105 -7.30 -3.21 9.52
CA GLY A 105 -6.88 -1.82 9.56
C GLY A 105 -6.45 -1.32 8.18
N THR A 106 -5.37 -0.53 8.13
CA THR A 106 -4.82 0.05 6.89
C THR A 106 -3.85 -0.87 6.14
N ARG A 107 -3.67 -2.11 6.60
CA ARG A 107 -2.67 -3.03 6.06
C ARG A 107 -3.26 -4.03 5.07
N LYS A 108 -3.13 -3.71 3.78
CA LYS A 108 -3.48 -4.63 2.68
C LYS A 108 -2.73 -5.96 2.76
N ASP A 109 -1.45 -5.93 3.12
CA ASP A 109 -0.60 -7.13 3.22
C ASP A 109 -1.18 -8.16 4.20
N LYS A 110 -1.79 -7.70 5.30
CA LYS A 110 -2.38 -8.57 6.31
C LYS A 110 -3.71 -9.18 5.88
N ARG A 111 -4.50 -8.45 5.08
CA ARG A 111 -5.68 -9.02 4.42
C ARG A 111 -5.26 -10.08 3.41
N ASP A 112 -4.32 -9.75 2.52
CA ASP A 112 -3.91 -10.68 1.45
C ASP A 112 -3.27 -11.95 2.05
N GLU A 113 -2.46 -11.83 3.11
CA GLU A 113 -1.93 -12.98 3.85
C GLU A 113 -3.03 -13.83 4.49
N HIS A 114 -4.10 -13.21 5.00
CA HIS A 114 -5.26 -13.95 5.50
C HIS A 114 -6.01 -14.67 4.39
N GLU A 115 -6.27 -14.00 3.26
CA GLU A 115 -6.95 -14.62 2.12
C GLU A 115 -6.17 -15.84 1.60
N ARG A 116 -4.85 -15.73 1.49
CA ARG A 116 -3.99 -16.87 1.13
C ARG A 116 -4.04 -18.02 2.14
N ASN A 117 -3.93 -17.71 3.43
CA ASN A 117 -3.82 -18.77 4.44
C ASN A 117 -5.16 -19.42 4.82
N VAL A 118 -6.25 -18.66 4.74
CA VAL A 118 -7.58 -19.09 5.21
C VAL A 118 -8.48 -19.48 4.06
N HIS A 119 -8.37 -18.83 2.90
CA HIS A 119 -9.28 -19.03 1.78
C HIS A 119 -8.63 -19.75 0.60
N GLU A 120 -7.37 -19.47 0.22
CA GLU A 120 -6.74 -20.18 -0.92
C GLU A 120 -6.44 -21.65 -0.64
N ARG A 121 -6.34 -22.08 0.63
CA ARG A 121 -6.33 -23.51 0.97
C ARG A 121 -7.67 -24.21 0.68
N ASN A 122 -8.76 -23.45 0.55
CA ASN A 122 -10.12 -23.93 0.31
C ASN A 122 -10.67 -23.53 -1.07
N ASN A 123 -9.91 -22.81 -1.90
CA ASN A 123 -10.41 -22.17 -3.13
C ASN A 123 -10.06 -22.94 -4.42
N SER A 124 -9.75 -24.24 -4.32
CA SER A 124 -9.74 -25.12 -5.48
C SER A 124 -11.15 -25.53 -5.93
N ASP A 125 -12.22 -25.09 -5.25
CA ASP A 125 -13.59 -25.57 -5.50
C ASP A 125 -14.66 -24.49 -5.81
N GLN A 126 -14.32 -23.18 -5.84
CA GLN A 126 -15.32 -22.12 -6.13
C GLN A 126 -14.96 -21.27 -7.35
N GLY A 127 -14.51 -21.94 -8.42
CA GLY A 127 -14.13 -21.33 -9.69
C GLY A 127 -15.00 -21.76 -10.87
N TYR A 128 -16.33 -21.89 -10.75
CA TYR A 128 -17.22 -21.80 -11.92
C TYR A 128 -18.69 -21.67 -11.50
N SER A 129 -19.33 -20.56 -11.84
CA SER A 129 -20.73 -20.47 -12.31
C SER A 129 -21.28 -19.07 -12.07
N LEU A 130 -21.04 -18.16 -13.01
CA LEU A 130 -22.03 -17.15 -13.38
C LEU A 130 -21.75 -16.61 -14.78
N ALA A 131 -22.05 -17.43 -15.79
CA ALA A 131 -22.27 -16.96 -17.15
C ALA A 131 -23.18 -17.95 -17.86
N GLU A 132 -24.48 -17.90 -17.57
CA GLU A 132 -25.51 -18.34 -18.53
C GLU A 132 -26.86 -17.72 -18.15
N SER A 133 -27.26 -16.70 -18.90
CA SER A 133 -28.63 -16.21 -19.02
C SER A 133 -28.74 -15.61 -20.42
N PHE A 134 -29.21 -16.44 -21.35
CA PHE A 134 -29.83 -16.02 -22.61
C PHE A 134 -31.29 -16.46 -22.58
#